data_AF-D7MY87-F1
#
_entry.id   AF-D7MY87-F1
#
_cell.length_a   1.000
_cell.length_b   1.000
_cell.length_c   1.000
_cell.angle_alpha   90.00
_cell.angle_beta   90.00
_cell.angle_gamma   90.00
#
_symmetry.space_group_name_H-M   'P 1'
#
loop_
_entity.id
_entity.type
_entity.pdbx_description
1 polymer ?
#
loop_
_entity_poly.entity_id
_entity_poly.type
_entity_poly.pdbx_seq_one_letter_code
_entity_poly.pdbx_strand_id
1 'polypeptide(L)'
;MVPAFHQSCSGVVGEWDKLVSDKGSSYEVDVWPGLVSMTADVISRTAFGRSYKEGQRIFELQAELAQLIIQAFRKAFIPGFSLTLDLLVAEFNPERFKDGLSKATKSQVSLFPFAWGPRICIGQNFALLEAKMPMALILQRFSLELSPSYVHTPQTVVTIHPQFGAHLILHKL
;
A
#
# COMPACT_ATOMS: atom_id res chain seq x y z
N MET A 1 5.52 16.20 11.34
CA MET A 1 5.30 14.97 10.53
C MET A 1 3.83 14.57 10.48
N VAL A 2 3.19 14.29 11.63
CA VAL A 2 1.76 13.89 11.69
C VAL A 2 0.79 14.81 10.90
N PRO A 3 0.91 16.15 10.90
CA PRO A 3 0.02 17.00 10.10
C PRO A 3 0.10 16.76 8.59
N ALA A 4 1.30 16.45 8.07
CA ALA A 4 1.49 16.12 6.66
C ALA A 4 0.82 14.80 6.30
N PHE A 5 0.97 13.78 7.15
CA PHE A 5 0.27 12.49 7.00
C PHE A 5 -1.23 12.69 6.99
N HIS A 6 -1.76 13.37 8.02
CA HIS A 6 -3.19 13.62 8.11
C HIS A 6 -3.71 14.37 6.89
N GLN A 7 -2.99 15.41 6.42
CA GLN A 7 -3.37 16.16 5.23
C GLN A 7 -3.46 15.26 4.00
N SER A 8 -2.41 14.48 3.69
CA SER A 8 -2.39 13.58 2.54
C SER A 8 -3.49 12.51 2.62
N CYS A 9 -3.63 11.84 3.78
CA CYS A 9 -4.65 10.80 3.97
C CYS A 9 -6.07 11.38 3.89
N SER A 10 -6.33 12.52 4.55
CA SER A 10 -7.65 13.17 4.52
C SER A 10 -8.04 13.66 3.12
N GLY A 11 -7.07 14.04 2.29
CA GLY A 11 -7.28 14.39 0.90
C GLY A 11 -7.88 13.23 0.11
N VAL A 12 -7.19 12.08 0.10
CA VAL A 12 -7.63 10.89 -0.65
C VAL A 12 -8.96 10.34 -0.12
N VAL A 13 -9.09 10.22 1.20
CA VAL A 13 -10.32 9.75 1.83
C VAL A 13 -11.49 10.72 1.56
N GLY A 14 -11.22 12.02 1.52
CA GLY A 14 -12.22 13.04 1.17
C GLY A 14 -12.63 13.02 -0.30
N GLU A 15 -11.73 12.66 -1.21
CA GLU A 15 -12.07 12.42 -2.62
C GLU A 15 -13.00 11.22 -2.77
N TRP A 16 -12.72 10.11 -2.07
CA TRP A 16 -13.60 8.95 -2.04
C TRP A 16 -14.97 9.26 -1.42
N ASP A 17 -15.01 10.06 -0.35
CA ASP A 17 -16.27 10.46 0.31
C ASP A 17 -17.18 11.24 -0.64
N LYS A 18 -16.61 12.14 -1.44
CA LYS A 18 -17.35 12.86 -2.48
C LYS A 18 -17.88 11.90 -3.55
N LEU A 19 -17.03 11.02 -4.07
CA LEU A 19 -17.42 10.03 -5.09
C LEU A 19 -18.58 9.14 -4.63
N VAL A 20 -18.51 8.63 -3.40
CA VAL A 20 -19.59 7.79 -2.83
C VAL A 20 -20.86 8.60 -2.66
N SER A 21 -20.76 9.83 -2.16
CA SER A 21 -21.92 10.72 -1.94
C SER A 21 -22.62 11.11 -3.26
N ASP A 22 -21.85 11.37 -4.31
CA ASP A 22 -22.38 11.73 -5.64
C ASP A 22 -23.11 10.56 -6.32
N LYS A 23 -22.79 9.33 -5.93
CA LYS A 23 -23.36 8.09 -6.47
C LYS A 23 -24.41 7.45 -5.55
N GLY A 24 -24.76 8.11 -4.44
CA GLY A 24 -25.75 7.68 -3.47
C GLY A 24 -25.10 7.36 -2.12
N SER A 25 -25.12 6.09 -1.72
CA SER A 25 -24.59 5.62 -0.43
C SER A 25 -23.47 4.59 -0.55
N SER A 26 -23.25 4.04 -1.75
CA SER A 26 -22.23 3.03 -2.01
C SER A 26 -21.65 3.19 -3.41
N TYR A 27 -20.34 3.04 -3.55
CA TYR A 27 -19.68 3.10 -4.86
C TYR A 27 -18.45 2.19 -4.93
N GLU A 28 -18.23 1.55 -6.08
CA GLU A 28 -17.01 0.79 -6.33
C GLU A 28 -15.85 1.75 -6.63
N VAL A 29 -14.75 1.57 -5.91
CA VAL A 29 -13.52 2.35 -6.06
C VAL A 29 -12.34 1.39 -6.16
N ASP A 30 -11.49 1.59 -7.17
CA ASP A 30 -10.13 1.04 -7.13
C ASP A 30 -9.30 1.89 -6.16
N VAL A 31 -9.03 1.35 -4.97
CA VAL A 31 -8.32 2.11 -3.92
C VAL A 31 -6.81 2.17 -4.17
N TRP A 32 -6.27 1.30 -5.03
CA TRP A 32 -4.82 1.15 -5.20
C TRP A 32 -4.13 2.43 -5.69
N PRO A 33 -4.59 3.13 -6.75
CA PRO A 33 -3.99 4.40 -7.19
C PRO A 33 -4.03 5.48 -6.09
N GLY A 34 -5.12 5.53 -5.31
CA GLY A 34 -5.25 6.47 -4.20
C GLY A 34 -4.23 6.22 -3.09
N LEU A 35 -3.97 4.95 -2.75
CA LEU A 35 -2.95 4.58 -1.77
C LEU A 35 -1.53 4.92 -2.26
N VAL A 36 -1.20 4.63 -3.52
CA VAL A 36 0.11 4.97 -4.10
C VAL A 36 0.33 6.48 -4.14
N SER A 37 -0.68 7.24 -4.59
CA SER A 37 -0.65 8.71 -4.65
C SER A 37 -0.51 9.32 -3.26
N MET A 38 -1.27 8.80 -2.28
CA MET A 38 -1.14 9.20 -0.87
C MET A 38 0.28 8.99 -0.37
N THR A 39 0.88 7.81 -0.60
CA THR A 39 2.24 7.52 -0.16
C THR A 39 3.25 8.47 -0.76
N ALA A 40 3.15 8.73 -2.06
CA ALA A 40 4.01 9.69 -2.74
C ALA A 40 3.86 11.09 -2.13
N ASP A 41 2.63 11.54 -1.84
CA ASP A 41 2.36 12.86 -1.24
C ASP A 41 2.85 12.97 0.21
N VAL A 42 2.72 11.91 1.02
CA VAL A 42 3.27 11.88 2.38
C VAL A 42 4.79 12.03 2.32
N ILE A 43 5.48 11.28 1.45
CA ILE A 43 6.93 11.39 1.28
C ILE A 43 7.29 12.79 0.77
N SER A 44 6.58 13.30 -0.24
CA SER A 44 6.83 14.63 -0.81
C SER A 44 6.74 15.72 0.26
N ARG A 45 5.69 15.71 1.08
CA ARG A 45 5.48 16.73 2.12
C ARG A 45 6.48 16.60 3.26
N THR A 46 6.82 15.38 3.65
CA THR A 46 7.65 15.14 4.83
C THR A 46 9.14 15.26 4.55
N ALA A 47 9.60 14.80 3.39
CA ALA A 47 11.01 14.86 3.00
C ALA A 47 11.37 16.18 2.32
N PHE A 48 10.48 16.75 1.50
CA PHE A 48 10.79 17.91 0.66
C PHE A 48 9.96 19.15 0.97
N GLY A 49 8.97 19.06 1.85
CA GLY A 49 8.08 20.19 2.18
C GLY A 49 7.16 20.62 1.02
N ARG A 50 7.03 19.80 -0.03
CA ARG A 50 6.24 20.07 -1.23
C ARG A 50 5.14 19.04 -1.42
N SER A 51 4.12 19.35 -2.21
CA SER A 51 3.09 18.35 -2.56
C SER A 51 3.58 17.41 -3.67
N TYR A 52 3.04 16.20 -3.72
CA TYR A 52 3.34 15.26 -4.81
C TYR A 52 2.98 15.84 -6.18
N LYS A 53 1.88 16.62 -6.26
CA LYS A 53 1.43 17.28 -7.50
C LYS A 53 2.50 18.14 -8.16
N GLU A 54 3.40 18.76 -7.38
CA GLU A 54 4.51 19.56 -7.92
C GLU A 54 5.58 18.71 -8.63
N GLY A 55 5.74 17.43 -8.25
CA GLY A 55 6.75 16.50 -8.78
C GLY A 55 6.17 15.32 -9.58
N GLN A 56 4.85 15.23 -9.71
CA GLN A 56 4.13 14.07 -10.25
C GLN A 56 4.69 13.59 -11.59
N ARG A 57 4.99 14.53 -12.50
CA ARG A 57 5.52 14.18 -13.82
C ARG A 57 6.84 13.41 -13.76
N ILE A 58 7.71 13.73 -12.80
CA ILE A 58 9.00 13.05 -12.63
C ILE A 58 8.77 11.61 -12.16
N PHE A 59 7.85 11.41 -11.21
CA PHE A 59 7.52 10.08 -10.69
C PHE A 59 6.87 9.19 -11.75
N GLU A 60 5.96 9.74 -12.58
CA GLU A 60 5.37 9.04 -13.72
C GLU A 60 6.46 8.55 -14.68
N LEU A 61 7.39 9.45 -15.06
CA LEU A 61 8.51 9.10 -15.92
C LEU A 61 9.45 8.07 -15.28
N GLN A 62 9.69 8.14 -13.96
CA GLN A 62 10.46 7.15 -13.24
C GLN A 62 9.76 5.78 -13.18
N ALA A 63 8.43 5.75 -13.04
CA ALA A 63 7.64 4.52 -13.06
C ALA A 63 7.65 3.88 -14.45
N GLU A 64 7.47 4.68 -15.51
CA GLU A 64 7.61 4.22 -16.90
C GLU A 64 9.02 3.67 -17.18
N LEU A 65 10.05 4.41 -16.75
CA LEU A 65 11.44 3.97 -16.89
C LEU A 65 11.71 2.67 -16.13
N ALA A 66 11.20 2.54 -14.90
CA ALA A 66 11.33 1.30 -14.13
C ALA A 66 10.71 0.11 -14.86
N GLN A 67 9.50 0.27 -15.42
CA GLN A 67 8.86 -0.79 -16.22
C GLN A 67 9.69 -1.19 -17.43
N LEU A 68 10.23 -0.22 -18.16
CA LEU A 68 11.12 -0.48 -19.30
C LEU A 68 12.41 -1.19 -18.88
N ILE A 69 13.02 -0.78 -17.76
CA ILE A 69 14.19 -1.45 -17.15
C ILE A 69 13.83 -2.90 -16.83
N ILE A 70 12.72 -3.15 -16.14
CA ILE A 70 12.29 -4.51 -15.76
C ILE A 70 12.02 -5.38 -17.00
N GLN A 71 11.39 -4.83 -18.04
CA GLN A 71 11.19 -5.54 -19.30
C GLN A 71 12.51 -5.87 -20.01
N ALA A 72 13.48 -4.95 -19.98
CA ALA A 72 14.81 -5.17 -20.52
C ALA A 72 15.58 -6.24 -19.72
N PHE A 73 15.52 -6.20 -18.38
CA PHE A 73 16.16 -7.18 -17.51
C PHE A 73 15.46 -8.55 -17.53
N ARG A 74 14.16 -8.63 -17.84
CA ARG A 74 13.45 -9.91 -18.08
C ARG A 74 14.05 -10.73 -19.21
N LYS A 75 14.65 -10.07 -20.23
CA LYS A 75 15.39 -10.74 -21.31
C LYS A 75 16.78 -11.24 -20.88
N ALA A 76 17.31 -10.71 -19.79
CA ALA A 76 18.58 -11.10 -19.17
C ALA A 76 18.34 -12.01 -17.96
N PHE A 77 17.48 -13.02 -18.12
CA PHE A 77 17.11 -13.97 -17.06
C PHE A 77 18.37 -14.62 -16.43
N ILE A 78 18.68 -14.25 -15.19
CA ILE A 78 19.66 -14.95 -14.35
C ILE A 78 18.91 -16.05 -13.60
N PRO A 79 19.14 -17.34 -13.90
CA PRO A 79 18.51 -18.44 -13.19
C PRO A 79 18.82 -18.33 -11.68
N GLY A 80 17.78 -18.29 -10.83
CA GLY A 80 17.92 -18.28 -9.37
C GLY A 80 17.39 -17.04 -8.64
N PHE A 81 16.98 -15.98 -9.34
CA PHE A 81 16.41 -14.77 -8.71
C PHE A 81 14.91 -14.90 -8.34
N SER A 82 14.42 -16.13 -8.16
CA SER A 82 13.09 -16.35 -7.59
C SER A 82 13.21 -16.23 -6.07
N LEU A 83 13.08 -15.02 -5.55
CA LEU A 83 12.65 -14.84 -4.16
C LEU A 83 11.20 -15.30 -4.09
N THR A 84 11.01 -16.62 -3.95
CA THR A 84 9.72 -17.21 -3.60
C THR A 84 9.37 -16.71 -2.21
N LEU A 85 8.68 -15.56 -2.15
CA LEU A 85 7.90 -15.10 -1.01
C LEU A 85 6.57 -15.87 -0.97
N ASP A 86 6.61 -17.18 -1.18
CA ASP A 86 5.50 -18.08 -0.88
C ASP A 86 5.61 -18.55 0.57
N LEU A 87 5.70 -17.59 1.49
CA LEU A 87 5.18 -17.80 2.85
C LEU A 87 3.67 -17.56 2.77
N LEU A 88 2.97 -18.42 2.03
CA LEU A 88 1.52 -18.42 1.93
C LEU A 88 0.94 -18.78 3.30
N VAL A 89 0.77 -17.77 4.14
CA VAL A 89 -0.30 -17.83 5.14
C VAL A 89 -1.58 -17.78 4.32
N ALA A 90 -2.20 -18.95 4.10
CA ALA A 90 -3.38 -19.09 3.26
C ALA A 90 -4.61 -18.30 3.79
N GLU A 91 -4.53 -17.77 5.01
CA GLU A 91 -5.64 -17.12 5.70
C GLU A 91 -5.18 -15.88 6.49
N PHE A 92 -5.85 -14.75 6.25
CA PHE A 92 -5.64 -13.53 7.02
C PHE A 92 -6.25 -13.68 8.42
N ASN A 93 -5.40 -13.74 9.45
CA ASN A 93 -5.83 -13.85 10.85
C ASN A 93 -5.04 -12.87 11.75
N PRO A 94 -5.60 -11.69 12.07
CA PRO A 94 -4.98 -10.71 12.96
C PRO A 94 -4.73 -11.21 14.38
N GLU A 95 -5.61 -12.06 14.92
CA GLU A 95 -5.52 -12.59 16.29
C GLU A 95 -4.25 -13.42 16.53
N ARG A 96 -3.59 -13.86 15.46
CA ARG A 96 -2.27 -14.50 15.52
C ARG A 96 -1.25 -13.67 16.30
N PHE A 97 -1.39 -12.34 16.29
CA PHE A 97 -0.46 -11.41 16.93
C PHE A 97 -0.87 -10.95 18.33
N LYS A 98 -2.00 -11.43 18.88
CA LYS A 98 -2.55 -10.97 20.17
C LYS A 98 -1.55 -11.09 21.34
N ASP A 99 -0.71 -12.13 21.30
CA ASP A 99 0.30 -12.44 22.31
C ASP A 99 1.72 -11.96 21.93
N GLY A 100 1.82 -11.12 20.89
CA GLY A 100 3.09 -10.61 20.38
C GLY A 100 3.78 -11.50 19.34
N LEU A 101 4.84 -10.96 18.76
CA LEU A 101 5.53 -11.53 17.60
C LEU A 101 6.14 -12.91 17.89
N SER A 102 6.75 -13.10 19.06
CA SER A 102 7.37 -14.38 19.43
C SER A 102 6.36 -15.52 19.45
N LYS A 103 5.13 -15.32 19.97
CA LYS A 103 4.10 -16.36 19.92
C LYS A 103 3.54 -16.54 18.51
N ALA A 104 3.36 -15.44 17.78
CA ALA A 104 2.85 -15.47 16.40
C ALA A 104 3.73 -16.31 15.45
N THR A 105 5.06 -16.25 15.64
CA THR A 105 6.03 -16.97 14.81
C THR A 105 6.53 -18.26 15.44
N LYS A 106 5.94 -18.72 16.56
CA LYS A 106 6.39 -19.90 17.32
C LYS A 106 7.89 -19.82 17.67
N SER A 107 8.36 -18.62 18.03
CA SER A 107 9.77 -18.29 18.31
C SER A 107 10.72 -18.55 17.15
N GLN A 108 10.21 -18.77 15.93
CA GLN A 108 11.01 -18.78 14.72
C GLN A 108 11.22 -17.35 14.24
N VAL A 109 12.40 -17.07 13.68
CA VAL A 109 12.69 -15.79 13.04
C VAL A 109 12.21 -15.85 11.60
N SER A 110 10.89 -15.77 11.40
CA SER A 110 10.23 -15.98 10.11
C SER A 110 9.45 -14.78 9.58
N LEU A 111 9.36 -13.68 10.34
CA LEU A 111 8.65 -12.47 9.93
C LEU A 111 9.59 -11.25 9.96
N PHE A 112 9.98 -10.78 8.77
CA PHE A 112 10.87 -9.62 8.59
C PHE A 112 10.35 -8.64 7.53
N PRO A 113 9.14 -8.07 7.69
CA PRO A 113 8.54 -7.15 6.71
C PRO A 113 9.38 -5.88 6.49
N PHE A 114 10.22 -5.52 7.46
CA PHE A 114 11.13 -4.37 7.42
C PHE A 114 12.61 -4.79 7.43
N ALA A 115 12.92 -6.04 7.05
CA ALA A 115 14.23 -6.67 7.22
C ALA A 115 14.65 -6.80 8.71
N TRP A 116 15.95 -7.03 8.97
CA TRP A 116 16.52 -7.24 10.30
C TRP A 116 17.95 -6.71 10.40
N GLY A 117 18.40 -6.40 11.62
CA GLY A 117 19.79 -6.05 11.91
C GLY A 117 20.20 -4.64 11.41
N PRO A 118 21.50 -4.40 11.13
CA PRO A 118 22.00 -3.07 10.76
C PRO A 118 21.43 -2.48 9.45
N ARG A 119 20.76 -3.31 8.64
CA ARG A 119 20.11 -2.93 7.38
C ARG A 119 18.58 -2.97 7.46
N ILE A 120 18.03 -2.92 8.67
CA ILE A 120 16.58 -2.75 8.89
C ILE A 120 16.09 -1.47 8.21
N CYS A 121 14.85 -1.50 7.72
CA CYS A 121 14.23 -0.35 7.07
C CYS A 121 14.23 0.87 8.01
N ILE A 122 14.99 1.90 7.65
CA ILE A 122 15.02 3.18 8.37
C ILE A 122 13.63 3.85 8.42
N GLY A 123 12.78 3.55 7.44
CA GLY A 123 11.41 4.02 7.33
C GLY A 123 10.36 3.18 8.08
N GLN A 124 10.73 2.21 8.93
CA GLN A 124 9.76 1.33 9.60
C GLN A 124 8.68 2.11 10.37
N ASN A 125 9.07 3.07 11.21
CA ASN A 125 8.11 3.87 11.99
C ASN A 125 7.26 4.78 11.09
N PHE A 126 7.85 5.29 10.01
CA PHE A 126 7.16 6.08 9.01
C PHE A 126 6.06 5.25 8.32
N ALA A 127 6.41 4.06 7.84
CA ALA A 127 5.48 3.15 7.18
C ALA A 127 4.35 2.68 8.13
N LEU A 128 4.63 2.44 9.41
CA LEU A 128 3.60 2.09 10.38
C LEU A 128 2.62 3.25 10.64
N LEU A 129 3.10 4.49 10.71
CA LEU A 129 2.24 5.66 10.80
C LEU A 129 1.41 5.83 9.53
N GLU A 130 2.04 5.62 8.37
CA GLU A 130 1.43 5.70 7.06
C GLU A 130 0.34 4.67 6.83
N ALA A 131 0.47 3.47 7.40
CA ALA A 131 -0.57 2.45 7.32
C ALA A 131 -1.74 2.74 8.29
N LYS A 132 -1.42 3.17 9.52
CA LYS A 132 -2.43 3.35 10.58
C LYS A 132 -3.35 4.56 10.34
N MET A 133 -2.80 5.68 9.89
CA MET A 133 -3.57 6.91 9.66
C MET A 133 -4.70 6.77 8.63
N PRO A 134 -4.45 6.33 7.38
CA PRO A 134 -5.51 6.16 6.40
C PRO A 134 -6.46 5.05 6.78
N MET A 135 -5.98 3.93 7.36
CA MET A 135 -6.86 2.86 7.85
C MET A 135 -7.86 3.40 8.88
N ALA A 136 -7.40 4.21 9.84
CA ALA A 136 -8.30 4.83 10.82
C ALA A 136 -9.30 5.79 10.15
N LEU A 137 -8.86 6.62 9.20
CA LEU A 137 -9.74 7.58 8.51
C LEU A 137 -10.76 6.91 7.58
N ILE A 138 -10.37 5.82 6.92
CA ILE A 138 -11.25 5.02 6.06
C ILE A 138 -12.32 4.36 6.93
N LEU A 139 -11.92 3.66 8.00
CA LEU A 139 -12.85 2.94 8.90
C LEU A 139 -13.79 3.89 9.68
N GLN A 140 -13.44 5.17 9.84
CA GLN A 140 -14.32 6.17 10.44
C GLN A 140 -15.43 6.66 9.50
N ARG A 141 -15.31 6.45 8.19
CA ARG A 141 -16.21 7.04 7.18
C ARG A 141 -16.92 6.00 6.32
N PHE A 142 -16.34 4.82 6.19
CA PHE A 142 -16.84 3.78 5.30
C PHE A 142 -16.88 2.42 5.98
N SER A 143 -17.89 1.62 5.63
CA SER A 143 -17.77 0.16 5.65
C SER A 143 -17.30 -0.34 4.29
N LEU A 144 -16.55 -1.44 4.28
CA LEU A 144 -15.85 -1.96 3.11
C LEU A 144 -16.42 -3.31 2.73
N GLU A 145 -16.67 -3.50 1.44
CA GLU A 145 -17.03 -4.79 0.85
C GLU A 145 -16.13 -5.06 -0.35
N LEU A 146 -15.79 -6.34 -0.57
CA LEU A 146 -14.98 -6.73 -1.71
C LEU A 146 -15.83 -6.61 -2.99
N SER A 147 -15.34 -5.89 -4.01
CA SER A 147 -16.08 -5.82 -5.27
C SER A 147 -16.06 -7.19 -5.99
N PRO A 148 -17.16 -7.60 -6.65
CA PRO A 148 -17.15 -8.73 -7.58
C PRO A 148 -16.13 -8.59 -8.72
N SER A 149 -15.73 -7.35 -9.04
CA SER A 149 -14.73 -7.01 -10.04
C SER A 149 -13.29 -7.27 -9.56
N TYR A 150 -13.09 -7.49 -8.26
CA TYR A 150 -11.76 -7.72 -7.69
C TYR A 150 -11.19 -9.09 -8.10
N VAL A 151 -9.98 -9.08 -8.62
CA VAL A 151 -9.22 -10.29 -8.95
C VAL A 151 -7.96 -10.34 -8.10
N HIS A 152 -7.88 -11.32 -7.20
CA HIS A 152 -6.69 -11.50 -6.36
C HIS A 152 -5.53 -12.04 -7.20
N THR A 153 -4.70 -11.13 -7.71
CA THR A 153 -3.50 -11.49 -8.47
C THR A 153 -2.34 -10.59 -8.05
N PRO A 154 -1.54 -11.01 -7.05
CA PRO A 154 -0.34 -10.28 -6.67
C PRO A 154 0.70 -10.40 -7.77
N GLN A 155 1.32 -9.27 -8.13
CA GLN A 155 2.41 -9.21 -9.08
C GLN A 155 3.66 -8.66 -8.38
N THR A 156 4.75 -9.41 -8.49
CA THR A 156 6.07 -8.99 -7.99
C THR A 156 6.86 -8.37 -9.12
N VAL A 157 7.22 -7.10 -8.95
CA VAL A 157 8.06 -6.36 -9.90
C VAL A 157 9.34 -5.91 -9.21
N VAL A 158 9.23 -4.94 -8.30
CA VAL A 158 10.26 -4.57 -7.30
C VAL A 158 9.65 -4.74 -5.91
N THR A 159 8.44 -4.21 -5.75
CA THR A 159 7.53 -4.51 -4.64
C THR A 159 6.37 -5.36 -5.14
N ILE A 160 5.60 -5.93 -4.21
CA ILE A 160 4.34 -6.63 -4.51
C ILE A 160 3.24 -5.59 -4.66
N HIS A 161 2.44 -5.69 -5.72
CA HIS A 161 1.25 -4.87 -5.94
C HIS A 161 0.12 -5.71 -6.56
N PRO A 162 -1.15 -5.29 -6.44
CA PRO A 162 -2.24 -5.94 -7.16
C PRO A 162 -2.08 -5.69 -8.67
N GLN A 163 -2.13 -6.74 -9.49
CA GLN A 163 -2.00 -6.63 -10.95
C GLN A 163 -3.18 -5.85 -11.57
N PHE A 164 -4.39 -6.06 -11.05
CA PHE A 164 -5.63 -5.53 -11.59
C PHE A 164 -6.31 -4.52 -10.63
N GLY A 165 -5.52 -3.83 -9.81
CA GLY A 165 -6.04 -2.88 -8.81
C GLY A 165 -6.66 -3.56 -7.58
N ALA A 166 -7.16 -2.74 -6.67
CA ALA A 166 -7.80 -3.15 -5.42
C ALA A 166 -9.24 -2.61 -5.37
N HIS A 167 -10.12 -3.25 -6.12
CA HIS A 167 -11.52 -2.85 -6.22
C HIS A 167 -12.30 -3.19 -4.94
N LEU A 168 -12.81 -2.16 -4.28
CA LEU A 168 -13.67 -2.27 -3.09
C LEU A 168 -14.96 -1.50 -3.33
N ILE A 169 -16.06 -2.00 -2.77
CA ILE A 169 -17.30 -1.24 -2.61
C ILE A 169 -17.21 -0.51 -1.28
N LEU A 170 -17.22 0.81 -1.33
CA LEU A 170 -17.23 1.67 -0.15
C LEU A 170 -18.67 2.06 0.15
N HIS A 171 -19.17 1.73 1.34
CA HIS A 171 -20.47 2.18 1.83
C HIS A 171 -20.26 3.29 2.84
N LYS A 172 -20.92 4.43 2.66
CA LYS A 172 -20.83 5.55 3.60
C LYS A 172 -21.53 5.21 4.92
N LEU A 173 -20.89 5.54 6.05
CA LEU A 173 -21.43 5.39 7.40
C LEU A 173 -22.42 6.51 7.77
#